data_AF-S8EDL9-F1
#
_entry.id   AF-S8EDL9-F1
#
_cell.length_a   1.000
_cell.length_b   1.000
_cell.length_c   1.000
_cell.angle_alpha   90.00
_cell.angle_beta   90.00
_cell.angle_gamma   90.00
#
_symmetry.space_group_name_H-M   'P 1'
#
loop_
_entity.id
_entity.type
_entity.pdbx_description
1 polymer ?
#
loop_
_entity_poly.entity_id
_entity_poly.type
_entity_poly.pdbx_seq_one_letter_code
_entity_poly.pdbx_strand_id
1 'polypeptide(L)'
;EAQPRKRRRRRKKFFTDAISSSAARLRNCENSKELDIEALITISVGFPVDSLTEEEIEANVVSQIGGTEQANYIVVRNHILSRWRSDVSNWLTKDQVLESIRSEHKNLVNSAYNFLLHHGYINFGVAPSIKELKAKVPGTRKGSVIIIGAGLSGLAAARQLIFLGFNAIILEGRSRPGGRVRTKKMTGPDSGIVAAADLGGSVLTGINGNPLGVLARQLGLPLHKVRDICPLYLPNGTMVNSDLDLKVEYLFNKLLDRVCKLRLRIMEEVDNMDVSLGTALEAFRRVYKVAEDPCERMLMNWHLANLEYANATLMSNLSMVFWDQDDPYEMGGDHCFIPGGNERFIRELAEDLPIFYDSQVQSVRCGSDGVAVYAGDQVYESDFVLCTVPLGVLKKGAIEFTPELPQSKKDAIQRLGFGLLNKVAILFPYDFWGGEIDTFGHLTEDPNMRGEFFLFYSYSSVAGGPLLVALVAGEAAVKFEIMSPIESVNRVMEILKSIFSPKGIAVPEPVQAICSRWGQDAFSYGSYSYVAIGSSGDDYDILAENVCGRVFFAGEATNRQYPATMHGAFLSGLREAAHIFRVSEK
;
A
#
# COMPACT_ATOMS: atom_id res chain seq x y z
N GLU A 1 29.58 -4.19 43.86
CA GLU A 1 28.40 -3.63 43.17
C GLU A 1 28.84 -2.82 41.95
N ALA A 2 28.45 -3.25 40.76
CA ALA A 2 28.48 -2.43 39.54
C ALA A 2 27.48 -3.04 38.55
N GLN A 3 26.37 -2.35 38.31
CA GLN A 3 25.37 -2.76 37.32
C GLN A 3 25.96 -2.68 35.90
N PRO A 4 25.82 -3.71 35.04
CA PRO A 4 26.23 -3.61 33.66
C PRO A 4 25.20 -2.81 32.85
N ARG A 5 25.70 -1.78 32.16
CA ARG A 5 24.94 -0.89 31.26
C ARG A 5 24.19 -1.70 30.18
N LYS A 6 22.86 -1.61 30.18
CA LYS A 6 21.98 -2.11 29.11
C LYS A 6 22.33 -1.40 27.79
N ARG A 7 22.99 -2.10 26.86
CA ARG A 7 23.11 -1.67 25.46
C ARG A 7 21.72 -1.68 24.82
N ARG A 8 21.21 -0.51 24.44
CA ARG A 8 19.96 -0.35 23.66
C ARG A 8 20.13 -1.06 22.31
N ARG A 9 19.20 -1.98 22.03
CA ARG A 9 19.14 -2.84 20.84
C ARG A 9 18.54 -2.04 19.67
N ARG A 10 19.24 -1.99 18.53
CA ARG A 10 18.69 -1.55 17.25
C ARG A 10 18.50 -2.80 16.40
N ARG A 11 17.25 -3.20 16.15
CA ARG A 11 16.95 -4.08 15.01
C ARG A 11 17.16 -3.25 13.76
N LYS A 12 18.02 -3.73 12.86
CA LYS A 12 18.28 -3.04 11.60
C LYS A 12 17.13 -3.34 10.65
N LYS A 13 16.75 -2.29 9.91
CA LYS A 13 15.71 -2.27 8.89
C LYS A 13 16.08 -3.29 7.79
N PHE A 14 15.21 -4.25 7.51
CA PHE A 14 15.41 -5.23 6.44
C PHE A 14 14.34 -5.12 5.34
N PHE A 15 14.02 -3.88 5.00
CA PHE A 15 13.59 -3.51 3.65
C PHE A 15 14.45 -2.36 3.05
N THR A 16 15.20 -1.58 3.85
CA THR A 16 15.84 -0.33 3.37
C THR A 16 17.37 -0.35 3.11
N ASP A 17 18.11 -1.44 3.32
CA ASP A 17 19.59 -1.41 3.24
C ASP A 17 20.15 -2.11 1.98
N ALA A 18 19.85 -1.56 0.80
CA ALA A 18 20.56 -1.88 -0.45
C ALA A 18 20.99 -0.67 -1.31
N ILE A 19 20.67 0.58 -0.94
CA ILE A 19 20.96 1.78 -1.78
C ILE A 19 21.90 2.80 -1.10
N SER A 20 22.61 2.44 -0.03
CA SER A 20 23.44 3.42 0.71
C SER A 20 24.79 3.80 0.05
N SER A 21 25.06 3.44 -1.20
CA SER A 21 26.38 3.68 -1.84
C SER A 21 26.44 4.82 -2.86
N SER A 22 25.34 5.50 -3.18
CA SER A 22 25.34 6.62 -4.16
C SER A 22 25.32 8.03 -3.55
N ALA A 23 24.96 8.19 -2.27
CA ALA A 23 24.77 9.52 -1.65
C ALA A 23 26.04 10.12 -0.97
N ALA A 24 27.22 9.52 -1.14
CA ALA A 24 28.42 9.88 -0.37
C ALA A 24 29.35 10.92 -1.03
N ARG A 25 28.92 11.63 -2.07
CA ARG A 25 29.70 12.71 -2.67
C ARG A 25 28.81 13.88 -3.01
N LEU A 26 28.90 14.94 -2.20
CA LEU A 26 28.79 16.36 -2.53
C LEU A 26 28.49 17.10 -1.22
N ARG A 27 29.47 17.85 -0.70
CA ARG A 27 29.25 18.89 0.31
C ARG A 27 30.18 20.03 -0.03
N ASN A 28 29.62 21.21 -0.32
CA ASN A 28 30.09 22.52 0.15
C ASN A 28 29.22 23.67 -0.40
N CYS A 29 28.95 24.65 0.49
CA CYS A 29 28.21 25.93 0.32
C CYS A 29 26.72 25.92 0.74
N GLU A 30 26.22 26.97 1.38
CA GLU A 30 24.84 27.02 1.93
C GLU A 30 23.74 26.91 0.86
N ASN A 31 23.98 27.46 -0.34
CA ASN A 31 23.12 27.26 -1.51
C ASN A 31 23.09 25.79 -1.98
N SER A 32 24.16 25.01 -1.72
CA SER A 32 24.14 23.56 -2.03
C SER A 32 23.23 22.80 -1.07
N LYS A 33 23.10 23.24 0.19
CA LYS A 33 22.25 22.56 1.18
C LYS A 33 20.76 22.70 0.89
N GLU A 34 20.31 23.86 0.41
CA GLU A 34 18.91 24.04 0.00
C GLU A 34 18.58 23.20 -1.24
N LEU A 35 19.44 23.23 -2.26
CA LEU A 35 19.32 22.37 -3.45
C LEU A 35 19.35 20.88 -3.09
N ASP A 36 20.16 20.49 -2.10
CA ASP A 36 20.22 19.12 -1.58
C ASP A 36 18.89 18.72 -0.90
N ILE A 37 18.24 19.62 -0.15
CA ILE A 37 16.93 19.35 0.48
C ILE A 37 15.82 19.26 -0.58
N GLU A 38 15.79 20.19 -1.54
CA GLU A 38 14.81 20.15 -2.64
C GLU A 38 14.94 18.85 -3.45
N ALA A 39 16.18 18.43 -3.75
CA ALA A 39 16.45 17.18 -4.43
C ALA A 39 15.99 15.96 -3.62
N LEU A 40 16.26 15.93 -2.31
CA LEU A 40 15.80 14.83 -1.44
C LEU A 40 14.28 14.73 -1.37
N ILE A 41 13.58 15.86 -1.27
CA ILE A 41 12.11 15.88 -1.30
C ILE A 41 11.60 15.38 -2.64
N THR A 42 12.19 15.87 -3.74
CA THR A 42 11.83 15.49 -5.12
C THR A 42 12.00 13.98 -5.35
N ILE A 43 13.14 13.41 -4.96
CA ILE A 43 13.38 11.95 -5.03
C ILE A 43 12.32 11.20 -4.22
N SER A 44 12.02 11.68 -3.01
CA SER A 44 11.05 10.99 -2.14
C SER A 44 9.67 10.89 -2.77
N VAL A 45 9.31 11.80 -3.68
CA VAL A 45 7.99 11.83 -4.34
C VAL A 45 8.01 11.23 -5.74
N GLY A 46 9.08 10.52 -6.11
CA GLY A 46 9.15 9.74 -7.35
C GLY A 46 9.74 10.47 -8.55
N PHE A 47 10.33 11.66 -8.38
CA PHE A 47 10.96 12.39 -9.47
C PHE A 47 12.48 12.24 -9.45
N PRO A 48 13.11 11.91 -10.60
CA PRO A 48 14.56 11.91 -10.69
C PRO A 48 15.09 13.35 -10.64
N VAL A 49 16.28 13.53 -10.05
CA VAL A 49 16.85 14.85 -9.77
C VAL A 49 17.27 15.59 -11.04
N ASP A 50 17.67 14.86 -12.07
CA ASP A 50 18.39 15.35 -13.25
C ASP A 50 17.78 14.92 -14.60
N SER A 51 16.63 14.25 -14.57
CA SER A 51 15.88 13.82 -15.77
C SER A 51 14.39 14.11 -15.65
N LEU A 52 13.70 14.01 -16.79
CA LEU A 52 12.23 14.03 -16.85
C LEU A 52 11.70 12.62 -16.61
N THR A 53 10.53 12.52 -15.98
CA THR A 53 9.79 11.26 -15.94
C THR A 53 9.14 10.98 -17.30
N GLU A 54 8.70 9.73 -17.53
CA GLU A 54 7.93 9.38 -18.73
C GLU A 54 6.63 10.22 -18.82
N GLU A 55 5.94 10.43 -17.71
CA GLU A 55 4.73 11.28 -17.66
C GLU A 55 5.02 12.73 -18.07
N GLU A 56 6.17 13.27 -17.70
CA GLU A 56 6.60 14.62 -18.08
C GLU A 56 6.89 14.72 -19.57
N ILE A 57 7.53 13.69 -20.12
CA ILE A 57 7.83 13.59 -21.55
C ILE A 57 6.52 13.52 -22.35
N GLU A 58 5.59 12.65 -21.95
CA GLU A 58 4.29 12.51 -22.61
C GLU A 58 3.43 13.78 -22.52
N ALA A 59 3.54 14.52 -21.42
CA ALA A 59 2.85 15.78 -21.23
C ALA A 59 3.48 16.96 -22.00
N ASN A 60 4.57 16.73 -22.73
CA ASN A 60 5.31 17.75 -23.50
C ASN A 60 5.62 18.99 -22.66
N VAL A 61 6.12 18.78 -21.44
CA VAL A 61 6.37 19.88 -20.48
C VAL A 61 7.47 20.85 -20.93
N VAL A 62 8.30 20.43 -21.89
CA VAL A 62 9.34 21.21 -22.56
C VAL A 62 9.22 21.05 -24.06
N SER A 63 9.71 22.03 -24.83
CA SER A 63 9.65 22.00 -26.29
C SER A 63 10.66 21.03 -26.92
N GLN A 64 11.80 20.83 -26.23
CA GLN A 64 12.85 19.91 -26.66
C GLN A 64 13.38 19.12 -25.46
N ILE A 65 13.51 17.80 -25.65
CA ILE A 65 14.16 16.92 -24.66
C ILE A 65 15.67 17.13 -24.73
N GLY A 66 16.29 17.28 -23.56
CA GLY A 66 17.70 17.60 -23.40
C GLY A 66 18.02 19.10 -23.47
N GLY A 67 19.23 19.46 -23.07
CA GLY A 67 19.70 20.85 -23.10
C GLY A 67 19.17 21.74 -21.97
N THR A 68 19.28 23.05 -22.17
CA THR A 68 19.08 24.06 -21.11
C THR A 68 17.62 24.20 -20.67
N GLU A 69 16.65 24.04 -21.59
CA GLU A 69 15.23 24.17 -21.24
C GLU A 69 14.82 23.08 -20.23
N GLN A 70 15.18 21.82 -20.51
CA GLN A 70 14.93 20.69 -19.60
C GLN A 70 15.61 20.90 -18.24
N ALA A 71 16.89 21.30 -18.23
CA ALA A 71 17.61 21.56 -16.98
C ALA A 71 16.92 22.65 -16.14
N ASN A 72 16.47 23.74 -16.78
CA ASN A 72 15.74 24.81 -16.11
C ASN A 72 14.34 24.35 -15.64
N TYR A 73 13.63 23.55 -16.43
CA TYR A 73 12.32 23.00 -16.05
C TYR A 73 12.45 22.13 -14.79
N ILE A 74 13.46 21.26 -14.73
CA ILE A 74 13.74 20.41 -13.58
C ILE A 74 13.96 21.23 -12.31
N VAL A 75 14.71 22.34 -12.40
CA VAL A 75 14.89 23.27 -11.27
C VAL A 75 13.55 23.85 -10.81
N VAL A 76 12.72 24.32 -11.74
CA VAL A 76 11.39 24.89 -11.42
C VAL A 76 10.48 23.84 -10.78
N ARG A 77 10.40 22.64 -11.36
CA ARG A 77 9.61 21.52 -10.85
C ARG A 77 10.01 21.13 -9.43
N ASN A 78 11.31 20.93 -9.19
CA ASN A 78 11.84 20.55 -7.87
C ASN A 78 11.52 21.62 -6.82
N HIS A 79 11.66 22.89 -7.20
CA HIS A 79 11.32 24.01 -6.36
C HIS A 79 9.83 24.02 -5.98
N ILE A 80 8.92 23.87 -6.97
CA ILE A 80 7.47 23.84 -6.72
C ILE A 80 7.10 22.69 -5.78
N LEU A 81 7.62 21.48 -6.03
CA LEU A 81 7.39 20.30 -5.19
C LEU A 81 7.84 20.53 -3.76
N SER A 82 9.06 21.04 -3.56
CA SER A 82 9.63 21.33 -2.25
C SER A 82 8.82 22.38 -1.48
N ARG A 83 8.46 23.47 -2.17
CA ARG A 83 7.65 24.56 -1.59
C ARG A 83 6.31 24.06 -1.10
N TRP A 84 5.60 23.27 -1.91
CA TRP A 84 4.33 22.69 -1.48
C TRP A 84 4.53 21.67 -0.35
N ARG A 85 5.53 20.78 -0.44
CA ARG A 85 5.77 19.73 0.57
C ARG A 85 6.10 20.29 1.96
N SER A 86 6.64 21.51 2.01
CA SER A 86 6.94 22.26 3.23
C SER A 86 5.68 22.77 3.94
N ASP A 87 4.60 23.04 3.22
CA ASP A 87 3.31 23.47 3.78
C ASP A 87 2.14 22.88 2.98
N VAL A 88 1.86 21.62 3.26
CA VAL A 88 0.84 20.86 2.52
C VAL A 88 -0.59 21.18 2.90
N SER A 89 -0.77 21.95 3.98
CA SER A 89 -2.09 22.34 4.46
C SER A 89 -2.64 23.53 3.68
N ASN A 90 -1.79 24.30 3.02
CA ASN A 90 -2.17 25.47 2.24
C ASN A 90 -2.05 25.23 0.74
N TRP A 91 -2.86 25.97 -0.04
CA TRP A 91 -2.76 25.93 -1.49
C TRP A 91 -1.53 26.72 -1.96
N LEU A 92 -0.62 26.06 -2.67
CA LEU A 92 0.48 26.73 -3.34
C LEU A 92 -0.05 27.36 -4.63
N THR A 93 -0.13 28.69 -4.69
CA THR A 93 -0.55 29.45 -5.88
C THR A 93 0.59 29.64 -6.87
N LYS A 94 0.26 29.93 -8.14
CA LYS A 94 1.26 30.24 -9.17
C LYS A 94 2.02 31.54 -8.86
N ASP A 95 1.36 32.53 -8.28
CA ASP A 95 1.99 33.81 -7.92
C ASP A 95 3.06 33.63 -6.84
N GLN A 96 2.78 32.82 -5.81
CA GLN A 96 3.77 32.48 -4.79
C GLN A 96 5.00 31.78 -5.38
N VAL A 97 4.83 30.97 -6.43
CA VAL A 97 5.96 30.34 -7.15
C VAL A 97 6.72 31.36 -7.99
N LEU A 98 6.03 32.28 -8.68
CA LEU A 98 6.65 33.34 -9.48
C LEU A 98 7.46 34.34 -8.63
N GLU A 99 7.08 34.51 -7.36
CA GLU A 99 7.81 35.33 -6.39
C GLU A 99 9.10 34.65 -5.90
N SER A 100 9.09 33.33 -5.74
CA SER A 100 10.24 32.59 -5.18
C SER A 100 11.23 32.07 -6.23
N ILE A 101 10.82 31.94 -7.49
CA ILE A 101 11.69 31.45 -8.57
C ILE A 101 12.54 32.55 -9.20
N ARG A 102 13.75 32.20 -9.65
CA ARG A 102 14.64 33.11 -10.38
C ARG A 102 13.98 33.63 -11.66
N SER A 103 14.24 34.89 -12.00
CA SER A 103 13.65 35.58 -13.16
C SER A 103 13.88 34.84 -14.48
N GLU A 104 15.06 34.25 -14.64
CA GLU A 104 15.48 33.46 -15.81
C GLU A 104 14.69 32.16 -16.05
N HIS A 105 13.91 31.68 -15.06
CA HIS A 105 13.10 30.47 -15.17
C HIS A 105 11.59 30.71 -15.18
N LYS A 106 11.14 31.98 -15.11
CA LYS A 106 9.71 32.33 -14.96
C LYS A 106 8.83 31.83 -16.12
N ASN A 107 9.38 31.72 -17.32
CA ASN A 107 8.67 31.21 -18.50
C ASN A 107 8.25 29.73 -18.36
N LEU A 108 8.97 28.93 -17.57
CA LEU A 108 8.70 27.49 -17.39
C LEU A 108 7.74 27.20 -16.23
N VAL A 109 7.48 28.18 -15.36
CA VAL A 109 6.57 28.03 -14.20
C VAL A 109 5.18 27.59 -14.62
N ASN A 110 4.65 28.13 -15.73
CA ASN A 110 3.32 27.75 -16.20
C ASN A 110 3.24 26.26 -16.54
N SER A 111 4.24 25.75 -17.26
CA SER A 111 4.31 24.35 -17.67
C SER A 111 4.43 23.42 -16.46
N ALA A 112 5.46 23.64 -15.62
CA ALA A 112 5.71 22.82 -14.43
C ALA A 112 4.55 22.84 -13.44
N TYR A 113 4.01 24.02 -13.14
CA TYR A 113 2.90 24.16 -12.20
C TYR A 113 1.63 23.44 -12.69
N ASN A 114 1.26 23.61 -13.97
CA ASN A 114 0.07 22.97 -14.52
C ASN A 114 0.25 21.45 -14.58
N PHE A 115 1.43 20.96 -14.97
CA PHE A 115 1.74 19.53 -14.95
C PHE A 115 1.55 18.94 -13.54
N LEU A 116 2.23 19.52 -12.55
CA LEU A 116 2.18 19.04 -11.16
C LEU A 116 0.78 19.11 -10.56
N LEU A 117 0.01 20.16 -10.90
CA LEU A 117 -1.35 20.34 -10.42
C LEU A 117 -2.34 19.34 -11.04
N HIS A 118 -2.28 19.15 -12.36
CA HIS A 118 -3.20 18.25 -13.07
C HIS A 118 -2.94 16.78 -12.73
N HIS A 119 -1.67 16.39 -12.55
CA HIS A 119 -1.28 15.03 -12.14
C HIS A 119 -1.39 14.79 -10.62
N GLY A 120 -1.78 15.80 -9.84
CA GLY A 120 -2.02 15.65 -8.41
C GLY A 120 -0.75 15.51 -7.56
N TYR A 121 0.39 16.02 -8.02
CA TYR A 121 1.64 16.04 -7.25
C TYR A 121 1.70 17.17 -6.22
N ILE A 122 0.96 18.25 -6.46
CA ILE A 122 0.76 19.37 -5.53
C ILE A 122 -0.73 19.64 -5.32
N ASN A 123 -1.06 20.36 -4.25
CA ASN A 123 -2.42 20.82 -3.96
C ASN A 123 -3.48 19.71 -3.95
N PHE A 124 -3.07 18.48 -3.63
CA PHE A 124 -3.97 17.35 -3.43
C PHE A 124 -4.34 17.20 -1.94
N GLY A 125 -5.34 16.36 -1.69
CA GLY A 125 -5.72 15.95 -0.34
C GLY A 125 -6.96 16.69 0.18
N VAL A 126 -7.00 16.91 1.48
CA VAL A 126 -8.24 17.16 2.24
C VAL A 126 -8.16 18.35 3.19
N ALA A 127 -7.06 19.11 3.22
CA ALA A 127 -6.97 20.31 4.04
C ALA A 127 -8.08 21.33 3.66
N PRO A 128 -8.64 22.08 4.64
CA PRO A 128 -9.76 23.01 4.38
C PRO A 128 -9.50 24.00 3.23
N SER A 129 -8.34 24.67 3.20
CA SER A 129 -8.02 25.62 2.13
C SER A 129 -7.90 24.95 0.75
N ILE A 130 -7.48 23.67 0.71
CA ILE A 130 -7.45 22.88 -0.52
C ILE A 130 -8.88 22.56 -0.98
N LYS A 131 -9.73 22.06 -0.06
CA LYS A 131 -11.14 21.74 -0.36
C LYS A 131 -11.90 22.98 -0.86
N GLU A 132 -11.77 24.11 -0.16
CA GLU A 132 -12.44 25.37 -0.52
C GLU A 132 -12.06 25.87 -1.90
N LEU A 133 -10.77 25.85 -2.24
CA LEU A 133 -10.31 26.32 -3.55
C LEU A 133 -10.73 25.37 -4.66
N LYS A 134 -10.65 24.05 -4.44
CA LYS A 134 -11.14 23.05 -5.41
C LYS A 134 -12.64 23.18 -5.66
N ALA A 135 -13.44 23.55 -4.65
CA ALA A 135 -14.87 23.78 -4.80
C ALA A 135 -15.22 25.09 -5.54
N LYS A 136 -14.32 26.08 -5.51
CA LYS A 136 -14.53 27.40 -6.14
C LYS A 136 -14.12 27.46 -7.61
N VAL A 137 -13.40 26.47 -8.14
CA VAL A 137 -13.01 26.46 -9.56
C VAL A 137 -14.28 26.27 -10.40
N PRO A 138 -14.78 27.31 -11.12
CA PRO A 138 -15.95 27.17 -11.95
C PRO A 138 -15.54 26.39 -13.20
N GLY A 139 -15.89 25.11 -13.26
CA GLY A 139 -15.59 24.29 -14.44
C GLY A 139 -16.50 24.63 -15.61
N THR A 140 -15.93 24.99 -16.75
CA THR A 140 -16.52 24.59 -18.03
C THR A 140 -16.65 23.07 -18.00
N ARG A 141 -17.88 22.54 -18.20
CA ARG A 141 -18.12 21.10 -18.12
C ARG A 141 -17.25 20.37 -19.15
N LYS A 142 -16.23 19.63 -18.71
CA LYS A 142 -15.31 18.86 -19.56
C LYS A 142 -15.89 17.54 -20.07
N GLY A 143 -16.88 17.02 -19.35
CA GLY A 143 -17.51 15.73 -19.63
C GLY A 143 -17.99 15.08 -18.35
N SER A 144 -18.37 13.81 -18.45
CA SER A 144 -18.90 12.99 -17.38
C SER A 144 -18.07 11.71 -17.20
N VAL A 145 -17.85 11.31 -15.94
CA VAL A 145 -17.07 10.12 -15.62
C VAL A 145 -17.82 9.27 -14.58
N ILE A 146 -17.99 7.98 -14.86
CA ILE A 146 -18.46 7.02 -13.87
C ILE A 146 -17.27 6.28 -13.30
N ILE A 147 -17.14 6.25 -11.98
CA ILE A 147 -16.07 5.55 -11.27
C ILE A 147 -16.67 4.31 -10.61
N ILE A 148 -16.14 3.14 -10.91
CA ILE A 148 -16.61 1.87 -10.33
C ILE A 148 -15.72 1.55 -9.12
N GLY A 149 -16.28 1.69 -7.92
CA GLY A 149 -15.64 1.46 -6.63
C GLY A 149 -15.23 2.75 -5.89
N ALA A 150 -15.66 2.87 -4.63
CA ALA A 150 -15.30 3.94 -3.70
C ALA A 150 -14.11 3.54 -2.80
N GLY A 151 -13.13 2.81 -3.34
CA GLY A 151 -11.84 2.56 -2.70
C GLY A 151 -10.92 3.79 -2.72
N LEU A 152 -9.71 3.70 -2.16
CA LEU A 152 -8.75 4.81 -2.18
C LEU A 152 -8.47 5.34 -3.59
N SER A 153 -8.33 4.46 -4.58
CA SER A 153 -8.12 4.82 -5.99
C SER A 153 -9.30 5.61 -6.54
N GLY A 154 -10.52 5.09 -6.40
CA GLY A 154 -11.73 5.75 -6.90
C GLY A 154 -12.01 7.08 -6.22
N LEU A 155 -11.81 7.17 -4.90
CA LEU A 155 -11.98 8.42 -4.14
C LEU A 155 -10.94 9.48 -4.54
N ALA A 156 -9.67 9.09 -4.69
CA ALA A 156 -8.62 10.00 -5.14
C ALA A 156 -8.91 10.54 -6.56
N ALA A 157 -9.29 9.63 -7.47
CA ALA A 157 -9.65 9.98 -8.84
C ALA A 157 -10.86 10.93 -8.88
N ALA A 158 -11.93 10.64 -8.15
CA ALA A 158 -13.14 11.46 -8.13
C ALA A 158 -12.85 12.90 -7.70
N ARG A 159 -12.10 13.10 -6.61
CA ARG A 159 -11.73 14.45 -6.14
C ARG A 159 -10.89 15.20 -7.17
N GLN A 160 -10.00 14.49 -7.87
CA GLN A 160 -9.16 15.11 -8.89
C GLN A 160 -9.94 15.42 -10.17
N LEU A 161 -10.80 14.52 -10.64
CA LEU A 161 -11.65 14.73 -11.82
C LEU A 161 -12.65 15.88 -11.63
N ILE A 162 -13.31 15.95 -10.47
CA ILE A 162 -14.21 17.07 -10.13
C ILE A 162 -13.45 18.39 -10.16
N PHE A 163 -12.26 18.43 -9.56
CA PHE A 163 -11.38 19.59 -9.60
C PHE A 163 -10.99 19.99 -11.03
N LEU A 164 -10.78 19.01 -11.91
CA LEU A 164 -10.46 19.21 -13.33
C LEU A 164 -11.70 19.56 -14.19
N GLY A 165 -12.89 19.71 -13.58
CA GLY A 165 -14.11 20.19 -14.26
C GLY A 165 -15.02 19.09 -14.83
N PHE A 166 -14.79 17.83 -14.46
CA PHE A 166 -15.68 16.72 -14.84
C PHE A 166 -16.87 16.58 -13.89
N ASN A 167 -18.00 16.12 -14.42
CA ASN A 167 -19.10 15.58 -13.63
C ASN A 167 -18.80 14.10 -13.31
N ALA A 168 -18.18 13.84 -12.16
CA ALA A 168 -17.83 12.48 -11.74
C ALA A 168 -18.79 11.91 -10.70
N ILE A 169 -19.26 10.68 -10.89
CA ILE A 169 -20.03 9.91 -9.91
C ILE A 169 -19.34 8.59 -9.57
N ILE A 170 -19.59 8.04 -8.39
CA ILE A 170 -19.03 6.76 -7.95
C ILE A 170 -20.14 5.73 -7.72
N LEU A 171 -20.01 4.54 -8.30
CA LEU A 171 -20.85 3.37 -8.03
C LEU A 171 -20.08 2.41 -7.12
N GLU A 172 -20.56 2.21 -5.88
CA GLU A 172 -19.94 1.34 -4.89
C GLU A 172 -20.87 0.16 -4.58
N GLY A 173 -20.35 -1.07 -4.74
CA GLY A 173 -21.13 -2.28 -4.50
C GLY A 173 -21.47 -2.51 -3.04
N ARG A 174 -20.70 -1.95 -2.10
CA ARG A 174 -20.94 -2.05 -0.66
C ARG A 174 -21.83 -0.91 -0.16
N SER A 175 -22.34 -1.07 1.06
CA SER A 175 -23.02 -0.02 1.81
C SER A 175 -22.06 1.00 2.48
N ARG A 176 -20.80 1.06 2.04
CA ARG A 176 -19.74 1.90 2.64
C ARG A 176 -18.61 2.19 1.64
N PRO A 177 -17.88 3.31 1.80
CA PRO A 177 -16.65 3.55 1.04
C PRO A 177 -15.45 2.81 1.66
N GLY A 178 -14.29 2.95 1.01
CA GLY A 178 -12.98 2.53 1.49
C GLY A 178 -12.52 1.17 0.95
N GLY A 179 -13.43 0.33 0.49
CA GLY A 179 -13.11 -1.01 -0.02
C GLY A 179 -12.26 -1.81 0.98
N ARG A 180 -11.01 -2.08 0.60
CA ARG A 180 -10.00 -2.81 1.39
C ARG A 180 -9.32 -2.00 2.49
N VAL A 181 -9.59 -0.69 2.59
CA VAL A 181 -9.29 0.09 3.79
C VAL A 181 -10.52 0.04 4.68
N ARG A 182 -10.46 -0.79 5.72
CA ARG A 182 -11.61 -1.07 6.58
C ARG A 182 -11.22 -1.04 8.05
N THR A 183 -11.62 0.02 8.72
CA THR A 183 -11.63 0.10 10.18
C THR A 183 -12.99 -0.32 10.71
N LYS A 184 -13.02 -1.03 11.83
CA LYS A 184 -14.25 -1.36 12.55
C LYS A 184 -14.14 -0.81 13.97
N LYS A 185 -15.11 0.03 14.35
CA LYS A 185 -15.29 0.43 15.75
C LYS A 185 -15.79 -0.77 16.54
N MET A 186 -15.04 -1.17 17.56
CA MET A 186 -15.34 -2.22 18.52
C MET A 186 -15.72 -1.58 19.85
N THR A 187 -16.72 -2.13 20.53
CA THR A 187 -17.31 -1.55 21.75
C THR A 187 -17.70 -2.64 22.73
N GLY A 188 -17.38 -2.43 24.01
CA GLY A 188 -17.82 -3.34 25.08
C GLY A 188 -19.27 -3.14 25.52
N PRO A 189 -19.93 -4.17 26.09
CA PRO A 189 -21.32 -4.11 26.54
C PRO A 189 -21.61 -3.02 27.58
N ASP A 190 -20.70 -2.82 28.55
CA ASP A 190 -21.01 -2.08 29.78
C ASP A 190 -20.01 -0.95 30.15
N SER A 191 -19.00 -0.64 29.33
CA SER A 191 -17.74 -0.11 29.90
C SER A 191 -17.05 1.06 29.21
N GLY A 192 -17.65 1.77 28.25
CA GLY A 192 -16.95 2.87 27.57
C GLY A 192 -15.64 2.47 26.87
N ILE A 193 -15.30 1.17 26.84
CA ILE A 193 -14.15 0.62 26.16
C ILE A 193 -14.48 0.59 24.68
N VAL A 194 -13.71 1.36 23.93
CA VAL A 194 -13.86 1.51 22.48
C VAL A 194 -12.49 1.37 21.85
N ALA A 195 -12.44 0.63 20.75
CA ALA A 195 -11.23 0.52 19.95
C ALA A 195 -11.55 0.59 18.46
N ALA A 196 -10.64 1.15 17.67
CA ALA A 196 -10.70 1.14 16.22
C ALA A 196 -9.77 0.04 15.66
N ALA A 197 -10.34 -0.99 15.05
CA ALA A 197 -9.60 -2.13 14.50
C ALA A 197 -9.50 -2.06 12.98
N ASP A 198 -8.29 -1.94 12.43
CA ASP A 198 -8.06 -2.03 10.98
C ASP A 198 -8.01 -3.49 10.51
N LEU A 199 -9.11 -3.93 9.91
CA LEU A 199 -9.30 -5.28 9.34
C LEU A 199 -8.68 -5.40 7.93
N GLY A 200 -8.41 -4.26 7.29
CA GLY A 200 -7.78 -4.18 5.96
C GLY A 200 -6.41 -3.49 6.02
N GLY A 201 -6.14 -2.58 5.08
CA GLY A 201 -4.91 -1.79 5.07
C GLY A 201 -4.72 -1.02 6.38
N SER A 202 -3.62 -1.30 7.10
CA SER A 202 -3.38 -0.78 8.47
C SER A 202 -2.09 0.02 8.64
N VAL A 203 -1.05 -0.25 7.85
CA VAL A 203 0.28 0.37 8.01
C VAL A 203 0.53 1.39 6.91
N LEU A 204 1.03 2.57 7.27
CA LEU A 204 1.61 3.52 6.32
C LEU A 204 3.09 3.17 6.15
N THR A 205 3.45 2.62 5.01
CA THR A 205 4.81 2.17 4.71
C THR A 205 5.66 3.32 4.21
N GLY A 206 6.48 3.89 5.10
CA GLY A 206 7.28 5.07 4.78
C GLY A 206 6.39 6.32 4.74
N ILE A 207 6.91 7.46 5.20
CA ILE A 207 6.12 8.69 5.34
C ILE A 207 6.70 9.88 4.57
N ASN A 208 7.92 9.78 4.05
CA ASN A 208 8.57 10.90 3.37
C ASN A 208 7.93 11.13 1.98
N GLY A 209 7.82 10.06 1.20
CA GLY A 209 7.19 10.07 -0.13
C GLY A 209 5.68 9.88 -0.11
N ASN A 210 5.19 9.15 0.88
CA ASN A 210 3.85 8.60 0.91
C ASN A 210 2.76 9.68 0.94
N PRO A 211 1.85 9.72 -0.06
CA PRO A 211 0.77 10.70 -0.10
C PRO A 211 -0.19 10.58 1.08
N LEU A 212 -0.31 9.41 1.72
CA LEU A 212 -1.11 9.27 2.93
C LEU A 212 -0.46 9.93 4.15
N GLY A 213 0.88 10.06 4.16
CA GLY A 213 1.60 10.88 5.13
C GLY A 213 1.26 12.37 4.98
N VAL A 214 1.04 12.85 3.75
CA VAL A 214 0.50 14.19 3.51
C VAL A 214 -0.90 14.32 4.11
N LEU A 215 -1.81 13.38 3.80
CA LEU A 215 -3.18 13.43 4.34
C LEU A 215 -3.18 13.43 5.87
N ALA A 216 -2.30 12.64 6.49
CA ALA A 216 -2.14 12.63 7.95
C ALA A 216 -1.76 14.01 8.49
N ARG A 217 -0.79 14.70 7.86
CA ARG A 217 -0.41 16.07 8.24
C ARG A 217 -1.54 17.07 8.04
N GLN A 218 -2.23 17.03 6.90
CA GLN A 218 -3.36 17.92 6.60
C GLN A 218 -4.51 17.77 7.60
N LEU A 219 -4.73 16.56 8.09
CA LEU A 219 -5.76 16.24 9.09
C LEU A 219 -5.27 16.41 10.54
N GLY A 220 -4.01 16.81 10.75
CA GLY A 220 -3.42 16.93 12.09
C GLY A 220 -3.35 15.61 12.85
N LEU A 221 -3.27 14.47 12.16
CA LEU A 221 -3.25 13.15 12.79
C LEU A 221 -1.83 12.83 13.29
N PRO A 222 -1.67 12.38 14.55
CA PRO A 222 -0.38 11.89 15.01
C PRO A 222 0.02 10.62 14.25
N LEU A 223 1.31 10.47 14.00
CA LEU A 223 1.89 9.25 13.44
C LEU A 223 2.57 8.48 14.56
N HIS A 224 2.11 7.26 14.82
CA HIS A 224 2.77 6.35 15.76
C HIS A 224 3.72 5.44 14.98
N LYS A 225 5.03 5.70 15.11
CA LYS A 225 6.05 4.81 14.55
C LYS A 225 5.92 3.41 15.15
N VAL A 226 5.84 2.40 14.30
CA VAL A 226 5.91 1.00 14.73
C VAL A 226 7.29 0.74 15.33
N ARG A 227 7.32 0.34 16.60
CA ARG A 227 8.55 0.01 17.31
C ARG A 227 9.19 -1.24 16.71
N ASP A 228 10.53 -1.23 16.59
CA ASP A 228 11.28 -2.36 16.00
C ASP A 228 11.26 -3.64 16.89
N ILE A 229 10.81 -3.53 18.15
CA ILE A 229 10.80 -4.62 19.12
C ILE A 229 9.62 -5.56 18.83
N CYS A 230 9.93 -6.81 18.52
CA CYS A 230 9.01 -7.93 18.27
C CYS A 230 9.59 -9.21 18.91
N PRO A 231 9.35 -9.48 20.21
CA PRO A 231 9.80 -10.72 20.83
C PRO A 231 9.07 -11.92 20.20
N LEU A 232 9.78 -13.04 20.10
CA LEU A 232 9.23 -14.29 19.58
C LEU A 232 9.05 -15.30 20.72
N TYR A 233 7.94 -16.05 20.68
CA TYR A 233 7.59 -17.05 21.68
C TYR A 233 7.47 -18.43 21.04
N LEU A 234 8.03 -19.43 21.72
CA LEU A 234 7.82 -20.85 21.41
C LEU A 234 6.36 -21.26 21.72
N PRO A 235 5.88 -22.41 21.21
CA PRO A 235 4.50 -22.88 21.44
C PRO A 235 4.11 -23.00 22.91
N ASN A 236 5.08 -23.31 23.77
CA ASN A 236 4.90 -23.39 25.22
C ASN A 236 4.91 -22.00 25.92
N GLY A 237 4.95 -20.91 25.16
CA GLY A 237 4.95 -19.53 25.64
C GLY A 237 6.30 -19.00 26.15
N THR A 238 7.36 -19.83 26.12
CA THR A 238 8.69 -19.37 26.52
C THR A 238 9.28 -18.45 25.45
N MET A 239 9.94 -17.38 25.89
CA MET A 239 10.55 -16.42 24.98
C MET A 239 11.80 -17.03 24.33
N VAL A 240 11.92 -16.86 23.01
CA VAL A 240 13.07 -17.32 22.24
C VAL A 240 14.35 -16.61 22.71
N ASN A 241 15.45 -17.36 22.77
CA ASN A 241 16.76 -16.80 23.08
C ASN A 241 17.19 -15.77 22.01
N SER A 242 17.63 -14.60 22.46
CA SER A 242 17.97 -13.48 21.56
C SER A 242 19.14 -13.78 20.61
N ASP A 243 20.11 -14.61 21.00
CA ASP A 243 21.25 -14.95 20.15
C ASP A 243 20.82 -15.95 19.07
N LEU A 244 19.89 -16.85 19.41
CA LEU A 244 19.28 -17.78 18.46
C LEU A 244 18.39 -17.04 17.43
N ASP A 245 17.56 -16.11 17.89
CA ASP A 245 16.74 -15.22 17.05
C ASP A 245 17.62 -14.51 15.99
N LEU A 246 18.67 -13.80 16.45
CA LEU A 246 19.61 -13.11 15.57
C LEU A 246 20.37 -14.05 14.62
N LYS A 247 20.73 -15.25 15.08
CA LYS A 247 21.40 -16.25 14.24
C LYS A 247 20.49 -16.70 13.10
N VAL A 248 19.23 -17.04 13.39
CA VAL A 248 18.30 -17.54 12.37
C VAL A 248 17.88 -16.42 11.41
N GLU A 249 17.66 -15.20 11.91
CA GLU A 249 17.42 -14.01 11.08
C GLU A 249 18.57 -13.80 10.07
N TYR A 250 19.82 -13.86 10.54
CA TYR A 250 20.99 -13.75 9.67
C TYR A 250 21.07 -14.88 8.63
N LEU A 251 20.73 -16.11 9.01
CA LEU A 251 20.72 -17.24 8.09
C LEU A 251 19.61 -17.13 7.04
N PHE A 252 18.43 -16.65 7.43
CA PHE A 252 17.31 -16.37 6.53
C PHE A 252 17.71 -15.31 5.48
N ASN A 253 18.29 -14.18 5.92
CA ASN A 253 18.74 -13.13 5.00
C ASN A 253 19.84 -13.65 4.05
N LYS A 254 20.74 -14.50 4.54
CA LYS A 254 21.73 -15.18 3.68
C LYS A 254 21.11 -16.10 2.63
N LEU A 255 19.97 -16.73 2.91
CA LEU A 255 19.27 -17.54 1.92
C LEU A 255 18.67 -16.64 0.82
N LEU A 256 18.06 -15.51 1.20
CA LEU A 256 17.57 -14.51 0.25
C LEU A 256 18.70 -13.95 -0.62
N ASP A 257 19.85 -13.57 -0.04
CA ASP A 257 21.02 -13.09 -0.79
C ASP A 257 21.50 -14.11 -1.84
N ARG A 258 21.40 -15.42 -1.53
CA ARG A 258 21.77 -16.49 -2.46
C ARG A 258 20.76 -16.64 -3.58
N VAL A 259 19.47 -16.50 -3.27
CA VAL A 259 18.41 -16.46 -4.28
C VAL A 259 18.61 -15.26 -5.20
N CYS A 260 18.90 -14.07 -4.68
CA CYS A 260 19.20 -12.89 -5.49
C CYS A 260 20.40 -13.11 -6.43
N LYS A 261 21.46 -13.76 -5.96
CA LYS A 261 22.61 -14.13 -6.82
C LYS A 261 22.26 -15.16 -7.88
N LEU A 262 21.39 -16.12 -7.57
CA LEU A 262 20.90 -17.10 -8.53
C LEU A 262 20.04 -16.43 -9.60
N ARG A 263 19.15 -15.52 -9.20
CA ARG A 263 18.35 -14.69 -10.10
C ARG A 263 19.23 -13.98 -11.14
N LEU A 264 20.28 -13.27 -10.69
CA LEU A 264 21.16 -12.53 -11.60
C LEU A 264 21.78 -13.45 -12.67
N ARG A 265 22.20 -14.66 -12.30
CA ARG A 265 22.74 -15.63 -13.27
C ARG A 265 21.68 -16.16 -14.24
N ILE A 266 20.49 -16.47 -13.75
CA ILE A 266 19.40 -16.96 -14.60
C ILE A 266 19.00 -15.90 -15.63
N MET A 267 18.91 -14.63 -15.21
CA MET A 267 18.61 -13.51 -16.11
C MET A 267 19.70 -13.29 -17.16
N GLU A 268 20.95 -13.67 -16.89
CA GLU A 268 22.06 -13.57 -17.85
C GLU A 268 22.15 -14.78 -18.79
N GLU A 269 21.81 -15.99 -18.31
CA GLU A 269 22.13 -17.26 -18.99
C GLU A 269 20.93 -17.96 -19.64
N VAL A 270 19.70 -17.73 -19.17
CA VAL A 270 18.51 -18.48 -19.59
C VAL A 270 17.29 -17.59 -19.76
N ASP A 271 16.93 -17.27 -21.01
CA ASP A 271 15.70 -16.55 -21.32
C ASP A 271 14.45 -17.34 -20.88
N ASN A 272 13.49 -16.64 -20.29
CA ASN A 272 12.15 -17.13 -19.94
C ASN A 272 12.09 -18.30 -18.92
N MET A 273 13.12 -18.48 -18.10
CA MET A 273 13.05 -19.43 -16.98
C MET A 273 12.67 -18.70 -15.68
N ASP A 274 11.45 -18.96 -15.20
CA ASP A 274 11.01 -18.54 -13.88
C ASP A 274 10.72 -19.78 -13.00
N VAL A 275 11.15 -19.70 -11.75
CA VAL A 275 10.94 -20.75 -10.74
C VAL A 275 10.34 -20.11 -9.49
N SER A 276 9.70 -20.90 -8.64
CA SER A 276 9.16 -20.35 -7.41
C SER A 276 10.26 -19.92 -6.43
N LEU A 277 10.06 -18.78 -5.76
CA LEU A 277 10.91 -18.34 -4.66
C LEU A 277 11.04 -19.42 -3.58
N GLY A 278 9.93 -20.11 -3.27
CA GLY A 278 9.89 -21.18 -2.28
C GLY A 278 10.77 -22.38 -2.65
N THR A 279 10.78 -22.78 -3.92
CA THR A 279 11.64 -23.86 -4.43
C THR A 279 13.12 -23.50 -4.27
N ALA A 280 13.50 -22.26 -4.63
CA ALA A 280 14.88 -21.80 -4.53
C ALA A 280 15.35 -21.72 -3.06
N LEU A 281 14.53 -21.15 -2.18
CA LEU A 281 14.82 -21.06 -0.74
C LEU A 281 15.00 -22.44 -0.10
N GLU A 282 14.10 -23.38 -0.38
CA GLU A 282 14.20 -24.74 0.19
C GLU A 282 15.40 -25.51 -0.38
N ALA A 283 15.74 -25.32 -1.65
CA ALA A 283 16.94 -25.90 -2.25
C ALA A 283 18.21 -25.40 -1.54
N PHE A 284 18.37 -24.09 -1.38
CA PHE A 284 19.53 -23.53 -0.69
C PHE A 284 19.58 -23.91 0.78
N ARG A 285 18.44 -23.94 1.47
CA ARG A 285 18.37 -24.39 2.86
C ARG A 285 18.91 -25.81 3.02
N ARG A 286 18.53 -26.74 2.12
CA ARG A 286 19.02 -28.13 2.13
C ARG A 286 20.52 -28.22 1.82
N VAL A 287 20.98 -27.54 0.77
CA VAL A 287 22.40 -27.56 0.35
C VAL A 287 23.32 -27.02 1.46
N TYR A 288 22.91 -25.94 2.12
CA TYR A 288 23.70 -25.31 3.17
C TYR A 288 23.35 -25.79 4.58
N LYS A 289 22.50 -26.81 4.71
CA LYS A 289 22.09 -27.40 6.00
C LYS A 289 21.62 -26.35 7.01
N VAL A 290 20.83 -25.39 6.54
CA VAL A 290 20.34 -24.28 7.36
C VAL A 290 19.11 -24.74 8.16
N ALA A 291 19.11 -24.44 9.46
CA ALA A 291 18.00 -24.72 10.37
C ALA A 291 17.58 -26.21 10.39
N GLU A 292 18.57 -27.11 10.60
CA GLU A 292 18.33 -28.55 10.80
C GLU A 292 17.84 -28.87 12.22
N ASP A 293 18.23 -28.06 13.20
CA ASP A 293 17.70 -28.14 14.57
C ASP A 293 16.20 -27.77 14.60
N PRO A 294 15.35 -28.49 15.35
CA PRO A 294 13.92 -28.21 15.42
C PRO A 294 13.56 -26.78 15.84
N CYS A 295 14.27 -26.20 16.83
CA CYS A 295 14.01 -24.83 17.28
C CYS A 295 14.42 -23.81 16.21
N GLU A 296 15.58 -24.01 15.56
CA GLU A 296 15.98 -23.20 14.42
C GLU A 296 14.99 -23.30 13.25
N ARG A 297 14.45 -24.50 13.01
CA ARG A 297 13.47 -24.76 11.95
C ARG A 297 12.16 -24.00 12.20
N MET A 298 11.70 -23.95 13.44
CA MET A 298 10.50 -23.18 13.81
C MET A 298 10.72 -21.67 13.63
N LEU A 299 11.89 -21.15 14.01
CA LEU A 299 12.24 -19.74 13.76
C LEU A 299 12.32 -19.44 12.26
N MET A 300 12.95 -20.31 11.49
CA MET A 300 13.01 -20.18 10.03
C MET A 300 11.59 -20.17 9.44
N ASN A 301 10.72 -21.06 9.89
CA ASN A 301 9.32 -21.08 9.45
C ASN A 301 8.58 -19.79 9.83
N TRP A 302 8.87 -19.17 10.98
CA TRP A 302 8.30 -17.87 11.33
C TRP A 302 8.73 -16.76 10.37
N HIS A 303 10.02 -16.70 9.99
CA HIS A 303 10.51 -15.74 8.98
C HIS A 303 9.88 -15.98 7.61
N LEU A 304 9.74 -17.25 7.21
CA LEU A 304 9.04 -17.63 5.98
C LEU A 304 7.56 -17.22 6.01
N ALA A 305 6.87 -17.41 7.15
CA ALA A 305 5.50 -16.94 7.34
C ALA A 305 5.40 -15.41 7.27
N ASN A 306 6.40 -14.68 7.78
CA ASN A 306 6.46 -13.22 7.68
C ASN A 306 6.64 -12.75 6.23
N LEU A 307 7.40 -13.48 5.42
CA LEU A 307 7.53 -13.22 3.97
C LEU A 307 6.22 -13.53 3.21
N GLU A 308 5.53 -14.62 3.58
CA GLU A 308 4.20 -14.94 3.03
C GLU A 308 3.14 -13.92 3.45
N TYR A 309 3.24 -13.36 4.65
CA TYR A 309 2.43 -12.24 5.11
C TYR A 309 2.65 -11.00 4.25
N ALA A 310 3.92 -10.60 4.03
CA ALA A 310 4.24 -9.41 3.25
C ALA A 310 3.63 -9.48 1.83
N ASN A 311 3.69 -10.66 1.22
CA ASN A 311 3.19 -10.90 -0.14
C ASN A 311 1.74 -11.44 -0.22
N ALA A 312 1.10 -11.70 0.93
CA ALA A 312 -0.18 -12.39 1.06
C ALA A 312 -0.32 -13.68 0.23
N THR A 313 0.75 -14.44 0.02
CA THR A 313 0.69 -15.68 -0.77
C THR A 313 1.77 -16.65 -0.32
N LEU A 314 1.65 -17.90 -0.76
CA LEU A 314 2.70 -18.89 -0.58
C LEU A 314 3.93 -18.54 -1.43
N MET A 315 5.12 -18.75 -0.88
CA MET A 315 6.36 -18.55 -1.65
C MET A 315 6.46 -19.50 -2.86
N SER A 316 5.72 -20.61 -2.86
CA SER A 316 5.61 -21.52 -4.01
C SER A 316 4.87 -20.91 -5.20
N ASN A 317 4.18 -19.78 -5.00
CA ASN A 317 3.46 -19.06 -6.05
C ASN A 317 4.20 -17.79 -6.50
N LEU A 318 5.20 -17.32 -5.74
CA LEU A 318 5.95 -16.10 -6.04
C LEU A 318 7.02 -16.36 -7.09
N SER A 319 7.09 -15.47 -8.09
CA SER A 319 8.20 -15.45 -9.04
C SER A 319 9.52 -15.23 -8.30
N MET A 320 10.49 -16.13 -8.45
CA MET A 320 11.83 -15.90 -7.87
C MET A 320 12.50 -14.69 -8.51
N VAL A 321 12.20 -14.42 -9.78
CA VAL A 321 12.84 -13.34 -10.55
C VAL A 321 12.26 -11.97 -10.16
N PHE A 322 10.93 -11.88 -10.03
CA PHE A 322 10.23 -10.59 -10.00
C PHE A 322 9.42 -10.29 -8.73
N TRP A 323 9.46 -11.13 -7.68
CA TRP A 323 8.63 -10.91 -6.48
C TRP A 323 8.89 -9.57 -5.75
N ASP A 324 10.13 -9.09 -5.79
CA ASP A 324 10.66 -7.86 -5.16
C ASP A 324 10.92 -6.75 -6.20
N GLN A 325 10.22 -6.76 -7.34
CA GLN A 325 10.43 -5.77 -8.41
C GLN A 325 10.13 -4.32 -7.99
N ASP A 326 9.32 -4.13 -6.95
CA ASP A 326 8.96 -2.84 -6.36
C ASP A 326 9.94 -2.33 -5.29
N ASP A 327 10.88 -3.15 -4.82
CA ASP A 327 11.87 -2.77 -3.80
C ASP A 327 12.65 -1.46 -4.14
N PRO A 328 13.07 -1.20 -5.40
CA PRO A 328 13.75 0.05 -5.74
C PRO A 328 12.92 1.32 -5.51
N TYR A 329 11.60 1.18 -5.40
CA TYR A 329 10.67 2.28 -5.23
C TYR A 329 10.23 2.47 -3.77
N GLU A 330 10.74 1.68 -2.82
CA GLU A 330 10.33 1.75 -1.41
C GLU A 330 10.34 3.19 -0.88
N MET A 331 9.22 3.61 -0.27
CA MET A 331 9.11 4.96 0.28
C MET A 331 9.92 5.11 1.57
N GLY A 332 10.83 6.07 1.58
CA GLY A 332 11.63 6.38 2.77
C GLY A 332 10.80 6.88 3.97
N GLY A 333 11.38 6.76 5.16
CA GLY A 333 10.78 7.18 6.43
C GLY A 333 10.44 5.99 7.34
N ASP A 334 9.74 6.27 8.43
CA ASP A 334 9.28 5.22 9.35
C ASP A 334 7.95 4.62 8.90
N HIS A 335 7.71 3.35 9.22
CA HIS A 335 6.37 2.76 9.10
C HIS A 335 5.52 3.19 10.29
N CYS A 336 4.29 3.63 10.02
CA CYS A 336 3.45 4.25 11.03
C CYS A 336 2.03 3.68 11.07
N PHE A 337 1.46 3.63 12.27
CA PHE A 337 0.03 3.55 12.50
C PHE A 337 -0.54 4.96 12.68
N ILE A 338 -1.83 5.12 12.37
CA ILE A 338 -2.58 6.31 12.75
C ILE A 338 -3.57 5.99 13.86
N PRO A 339 -3.69 6.84 14.89
CA PRO A 339 -4.70 6.64 15.92
C PRO A 339 -6.10 6.60 15.33
N GLY A 340 -7.00 5.74 15.81
CA GLY A 340 -8.39 5.65 15.35
C GLY A 340 -8.63 5.02 13.97
N GLY A 341 -7.60 4.48 13.33
CA GLY A 341 -7.67 3.66 12.12
C GLY A 341 -7.76 4.40 10.78
N ASN A 342 -7.47 3.67 9.70
CA ASN A 342 -7.30 4.24 8.36
C ASN A 342 -8.60 4.67 7.66
N GLU A 343 -9.78 4.26 8.16
CA GLU A 343 -11.08 4.74 7.67
C GLU A 343 -11.25 6.26 7.83
N ARG A 344 -10.44 6.91 8.69
CA ARG A 344 -10.38 8.38 8.75
C ARG A 344 -10.01 9.01 7.41
N PHE A 345 -9.03 8.48 6.69
CA PHE A 345 -8.71 8.99 5.35
C PHE A 345 -9.88 8.82 4.39
N ILE A 346 -10.54 7.66 4.46
CA ILE A 346 -11.68 7.34 3.60
C ILE A 346 -12.82 8.32 3.81
N ARG A 347 -13.19 8.60 5.07
CA ARG A 347 -14.26 9.54 5.39
C ARG A 347 -13.97 10.94 4.83
N GLU A 348 -12.75 11.44 5.04
CA GLU A 348 -12.37 12.79 4.61
C GLU A 348 -12.26 12.92 3.08
N LEU A 349 -11.89 11.83 2.40
CA LEU A 349 -11.85 11.77 0.93
C LEU A 349 -13.24 11.58 0.32
N ALA A 350 -14.14 10.87 0.99
CA ALA A 350 -15.51 10.61 0.55
C ALA A 350 -16.48 11.78 0.79
N GLU A 351 -16.13 12.69 1.69
CA GLU A 351 -16.94 13.87 1.98
C GLU A 351 -17.26 14.68 0.72
N ASP A 352 -18.53 15.02 0.56
CA ASP A 352 -19.11 15.78 -0.58
C ASP A 352 -18.93 15.13 -1.96
N LEU A 353 -18.60 13.83 -2.02
CA LEU A 353 -18.58 13.10 -3.29
C LEU A 353 -19.94 12.44 -3.57
N PRO A 354 -20.42 12.44 -4.83
CA PRO A 354 -21.63 11.75 -5.24
C PRO A 354 -21.39 10.23 -5.35
N ILE A 355 -21.57 9.52 -4.24
CA ILE A 355 -21.39 8.07 -4.14
C ILE A 355 -22.75 7.38 -4.07
N PHE A 356 -23.01 6.45 -4.99
CA PHE A 356 -24.15 5.56 -4.99
C PHE A 356 -23.72 4.21 -4.39
N TYR A 357 -24.13 3.97 -3.14
CA TYR A 357 -23.88 2.72 -2.44
C TYR A 357 -24.82 1.62 -2.89
N ASP A 358 -24.49 0.37 -2.51
CA ASP A 358 -25.26 -0.84 -2.84
C ASP A 358 -25.54 -0.96 -4.36
N SER A 359 -24.64 -0.39 -5.16
CA SER A 359 -24.74 -0.27 -6.62
C SER A 359 -23.70 -1.18 -7.27
N GLN A 360 -23.95 -2.49 -7.23
CA GLN A 360 -23.05 -3.48 -7.82
C GLN A 360 -23.13 -3.42 -9.34
N VAL A 361 -22.03 -2.98 -9.96
CA VAL A 361 -21.88 -3.01 -11.42
C VAL A 361 -21.74 -4.45 -11.91
N GLN A 362 -22.48 -4.77 -12.97
CA GLN A 362 -22.54 -6.09 -13.60
C GLN A 362 -22.01 -6.06 -15.03
N SER A 363 -22.16 -4.92 -15.73
CA SER A 363 -21.68 -4.77 -17.11
C SER A 363 -21.24 -3.35 -17.43
N VAL A 364 -20.21 -3.23 -18.28
CA VAL A 364 -19.73 -1.98 -18.86
C VAL A 364 -19.72 -2.12 -20.38
N ARG A 365 -20.49 -1.28 -21.06
CA ARG A 365 -20.58 -1.25 -22.52
C ARG A 365 -19.95 0.03 -23.06
N CYS A 366 -18.93 -0.10 -23.90
CA CYS A 366 -18.29 1.00 -24.59
C CYS A 366 -18.85 1.14 -26.00
N GLY A 367 -19.42 2.31 -26.30
CA GLY A 367 -19.85 2.71 -27.64
C GLY A 367 -18.89 3.72 -28.28
N SER A 368 -19.26 4.22 -29.46
CA SER A 368 -18.51 5.29 -30.14
C SER A 368 -18.60 6.63 -29.40
N ASP A 369 -19.77 6.90 -28.81
CA ASP A 369 -20.13 8.22 -28.30
C ASP A 369 -20.09 8.31 -26.77
N GLY A 370 -19.75 7.21 -26.08
CA GLY A 370 -19.73 7.15 -24.63
C GLY A 370 -19.70 5.73 -24.10
N VAL A 371 -20.01 5.58 -22.82
CA VAL A 371 -20.06 4.31 -22.10
C VAL A 371 -21.36 4.19 -21.31
N ALA A 372 -21.90 2.98 -21.22
CA ALA A 372 -23.07 2.64 -20.42
C ALA A 372 -22.69 1.60 -19.35
N VAL A 373 -22.97 1.91 -18.09
CA VAL A 373 -22.68 1.05 -16.93
C VAL A 373 -23.98 0.55 -16.34
N TYR A 374 -24.09 -0.76 -16.19
CA TYR A 374 -25.28 -1.44 -15.69
C TYR A 374 -25.04 -1.89 -14.25
N ALA A 375 -25.87 -1.41 -13.32
CA ALA A 375 -25.85 -1.83 -11.92
C ALA A 375 -27.27 -2.21 -11.48
N GLY A 376 -27.58 -3.51 -11.50
CA GLY A 376 -28.94 -4.00 -11.35
C GLY A 376 -29.83 -3.51 -12.50
N ASP A 377 -31.00 -2.96 -12.16
CA ASP A 377 -31.95 -2.43 -13.15
C ASP A 377 -31.62 -0.99 -13.61
N GLN A 378 -30.56 -0.39 -13.08
CA GLN A 378 -30.15 0.97 -13.42
C GLN A 378 -29.06 1.00 -14.48
N VAL A 379 -29.18 1.95 -15.41
CA VAL A 379 -28.19 2.24 -16.45
C VAL A 379 -27.68 3.65 -16.24
N TYR A 380 -26.37 3.79 -16.18
CA TYR A 380 -25.68 5.07 -16.05
C TYR A 380 -24.86 5.31 -17.32
N GLU A 381 -25.06 6.46 -17.96
CA GLU A 381 -24.33 6.85 -19.17
C GLU A 381 -23.32 7.95 -18.85
N SER A 382 -22.13 7.85 -19.46
CA SER A 382 -21.09 8.87 -19.33
C SER A 382 -20.14 8.88 -20.53
N ASP A 383 -19.27 9.88 -20.61
CA ASP A 383 -18.24 9.96 -21.66
C ASP A 383 -17.12 8.94 -21.42
N PHE A 384 -16.78 8.73 -20.15
CA PHE A 384 -15.69 7.87 -19.67
C PHE A 384 -16.11 7.02 -18.46
N VAL A 385 -15.47 5.87 -18.29
CA VAL A 385 -15.56 5.03 -17.09
C VAL A 385 -14.17 4.79 -16.52
N LEU A 386 -14.03 4.90 -15.21
CA LEU A 386 -12.84 4.47 -14.48
C LEU A 386 -13.18 3.25 -13.61
N CYS A 387 -12.68 2.09 -14.00
CA CYS A 387 -12.85 0.84 -13.27
C CYS A 387 -11.77 0.71 -12.18
N THR A 388 -12.19 0.64 -10.91
CA THR A 388 -11.26 0.51 -9.77
C THR A 388 -11.47 -0.75 -8.94
N VAL A 389 -12.19 -1.73 -9.50
CA VAL A 389 -12.49 -2.98 -8.80
C VAL A 389 -11.20 -3.78 -8.53
N PRO A 390 -11.13 -4.53 -7.41
CA PRO A 390 -9.97 -5.36 -7.12
C PRO A 390 -9.68 -6.39 -8.22
N LEU A 391 -8.39 -6.76 -8.39
CA LEU A 391 -7.98 -7.80 -9.34
C LEU A 391 -8.74 -9.13 -9.13
N GLY A 392 -9.05 -9.50 -7.89
CA GLY A 392 -9.87 -10.68 -7.60
C GLY A 392 -11.28 -10.63 -8.23
N VAL A 393 -11.90 -9.46 -8.31
CA VAL A 393 -13.21 -9.26 -8.98
C VAL A 393 -13.07 -9.43 -10.49
N LEU A 394 -11.99 -8.89 -11.08
CA LEU A 394 -11.68 -9.08 -12.51
C LEU A 394 -11.41 -10.55 -12.85
N LYS A 395 -10.62 -11.24 -12.02
CA LYS A 395 -10.33 -12.68 -12.17
C LYS A 395 -11.58 -13.55 -12.08
N LYS A 396 -12.58 -13.16 -11.29
CA LYS A 396 -13.85 -13.86 -11.19
C LYS A 396 -14.78 -13.62 -12.37
N GLY A 397 -14.49 -12.63 -13.24
CA GLY A 397 -15.37 -12.27 -14.35
C GLY A 397 -16.71 -11.71 -13.86
N ALA A 398 -16.75 -11.07 -12.70
CA ALA A 398 -17.99 -10.57 -12.10
C ALA A 398 -18.59 -9.34 -12.82
N ILE A 399 -17.83 -8.74 -13.75
CA ILE A 399 -18.27 -7.62 -14.58
C ILE A 399 -18.03 -8.03 -16.04
N GLU A 400 -19.07 -7.96 -16.85
CA GLU A 400 -19.00 -8.17 -18.30
C GLU A 400 -18.58 -6.87 -19.00
N PHE A 401 -17.54 -6.94 -19.84
CA PHE A 401 -17.13 -5.81 -20.69
C PHE A 401 -17.55 -6.05 -22.14
N THR A 402 -18.18 -5.05 -22.77
CA THR A 402 -18.54 -5.08 -24.19
C THR A 402 -17.99 -3.83 -24.89
N PRO A 403 -17.13 -3.95 -25.93
CA PRO A 403 -16.52 -5.18 -26.42
C PRO A 403 -15.67 -5.85 -25.34
N GLU A 404 -15.38 -7.13 -25.55
CA GLU A 404 -14.58 -7.91 -24.61
C GLU A 404 -13.19 -7.27 -24.42
N LEU A 405 -12.61 -7.42 -23.22
CA LEU A 405 -11.29 -6.89 -22.93
C LEU A 405 -10.23 -7.46 -23.92
N PRO A 406 -9.20 -6.68 -24.28
CA PRO A 406 -8.10 -7.19 -25.11
C PRO A 406 -7.46 -8.44 -24.49
N GLN A 407 -6.99 -9.36 -25.34
CA GLN A 407 -6.40 -10.62 -24.87
C GLN A 407 -5.19 -10.39 -23.95
N SER A 408 -4.34 -9.42 -24.26
CA SER A 408 -3.21 -9.02 -23.40
C SER A 408 -3.66 -8.69 -21.97
N LYS A 409 -4.75 -7.93 -21.83
CA LYS A 409 -5.31 -7.57 -20.53
C LYS A 409 -5.94 -8.75 -19.80
N LYS A 410 -6.65 -9.64 -20.51
CA LYS A 410 -7.15 -10.90 -19.91
C LYS A 410 -6.01 -11.79 -19.42
N ASP A 411 -4.95 -11.92 -20.21
CA ASP A 411 -3.79 -12.73 -19.84
C ASP A 411 -3.07 -12.13 -18.62
N ALA A 412 -2.89 -10.81 -18.57
CA ALA A 412 -2.35 -10.12 -17.40
C ALA A 412 -3.23 -10.31 -16.15
N ILE A 413 -4.57 -10.21 -16.29
CA ILE A 413 -5.52 -10.52 -15.21
C ILE A 413 -5.33 -11.97 -14.73
N GLN A 414 -5.05 -12.93 -15.61
CA GLN A 414 -4.84 -14.33 -15.23
C GLN A 414 -3.45 -14.59 -14.62
N ARG A 415 -2.38 -14.02 -15.19
CA ARG A 415 -1.00 -14.19 -14.73
C ARG A 415 -0.72 -13.55 -13.38
N LEU A 416 -1.19 -12.31 -13.15
CA LEU A 416 -0.99 -11.66 -11.86
C LEU A 416 -1.58 -12.49 -10.73
N GLY A 417 -0.86 -12.58 -9.61
CA GLY A 417 -1.34 -13.21 -8.40
C GLY A 417 -2.35 -12.34 -7.68
N PHE A 418 -3.31 -12.95 -6.98
CA PHE A 418 -4.16 -12.23 -6.02
C PHE A 418 -4.21 -13.00 -4.70
N GLY A 419 -3.56 -12.42 -3.69
CA GLY A 419 -3.25 -13.05 -2.43
C GLY A 419 -4.41 -13.10 -1.44
N LEU A 420 -4.13 -13.72 -0.30
CA LEU A 420 -5.02 -13.82 0.83
C LEU A 420 -4.27 -13.63 2.15
N LEU A 421 -4.71 -12.63 2.90
CA LEU A 421 -4.26 -12.33 4.26
C LEU A 421 -5.49 -11.98 5.08
N ASN A 422 -5.57 -12.53 6.29
CA ASN A 422 -6.66 -12.24 7.21
C ASN A 422 -6.17 -11.82 8.59
N LYS A 423 -7.10 -11.28 9.38
CA LYS A 423 -6.87 -10.75 10.73
C LYS A 423 -7.94 -11.23 11.70
N VAL A 424 -7.54 -11.43 12.95
CA VAL A 424 -8.43 -11.56 14.10
C VAL A 424 -8.19 -10.38 15.03
N ALA A 425 -9.14 -9.46 15.10
CA ALA A 425 -9.10 -8.32 16.02
C ALA A 425 -9.85 -8.69 17.30
N ILE A 426 -9.20 -8.56 18.46
CA ILE A 426 -9.76 -8.91 19.77
C ILE A 426 -9.62 -7.73 20.73
N LEU A 427 -10.76 -7.22 21.20
CA LEU A 427 -10.86 -6.19 22.22
C LEU A 427 -10.95 -6.84 23.60
N PHE A 428 -10.11 -6.40 24.52
CA PHE A 428 -10.06 -6.90 25.90
C PHE A 428 -10.59 -5.87 26.90
N PRO A 429 -10.79 -6.26 28.18
CA PRO A 429 -11.13 -5.31 29.24
C PRO A 429 -9.96 -4.40 29.65
N TYR A 430 -8.72 -4.88 29.53
CA TYR A 430 -7.49 -4.14 29.85
C TYR A 430 -6.30 -4.67 29.03
N ASP A 431 -5.25 -3.86 28.91
CA ASP A 431 -3.99 -4.24 28.27
C ASP A 431 -3.16 -5.10 29.24
N PHE A 432 -3.03 -6.39 28.94
CA PHE A 432 -2.26 -7.36 29.73
C PHE A 432 -0.91 -7.74 29.10
N TRP A 433 -0.65 -7.29 27.86
CA TRP A 433 0.59 -7.59 27.13
C TRP A 433 1.66 -6.51 27.32
N GLY A 434 1.28 -5.35 27.83
CA GLY A 434 2.15 -4.23 28.16
C GLY A 434 2.25 -3.23 27.00
N GLY A 435 2.18 -1.94 27.32
CA GLY A 435 2.15 -0.83 26.34
C GLY A 435 3.48 -0.49 25.65
N GLU A 436 4.54 -1.28 25.90
CA GLU A 436 5.90 -1.03 25.40
C GLU A 436 6.24 -1.82 24.12
N ILE A 437 5.37 -2.76 23.72
CA ILE A 437 5.54 -3.55 22.49
C ILE A 437 4.38 -3.28 21.53
N ASP A 438 4.73 -3.06 20.25
CA ASP A 438 3.74 -2.90 19.17
C ASP A 438 3.52 -4.23 18.44
N THR A 439 4.46 -5.16 18.56
CA THR A 439 4.39 -6.48 17.91
C THR A 439 4.98 -7.58 18.79
N PHE A 440 4.52 -8.81 18.61
CA PHE A 440 5.18 -10.02 19.08
C PHE A 440 4.79 -11.22 18.22
N GLY A 441 5.68 -12.19 18.10
CA GLY A 441 5.47 -13.38 17.27
C GLY A 441 5.28 -14.66 18.08
N HIS A 442 4.58 -15.61 17.49
CA HIS A 442 4.36 -16.95 18.03
C HIS A 442 4.82 -17.99 16.99
N LEU A 443 5.62 -18.95 17.44
CA LEU A 443 6.14 -20.05 16.62
C LEU A 443 5.21 -21.26 16.71
N THR A 444 5.25 -22.10 15.68
CA THR A 444 4.53 -23.39 15.64
C THR A 444 5.45 -24.51 15.21
N GLU A 445 5.16 -25.72 15.69
CA GLU A 445 5.84 -26.96 15.27
C GLU A 445 5.34 -27.44 13.90
N ASP A 446 4.11 -27.08 13.52
CA ASP A 446 3.53 -27.47 12.22
C ASP A 446 3.94 -26.48 11.11
N PRO A 447 4.81 -26.88 10.17
CA PRO A 447 5.23 -26.01 9.07
C PRO A 447 4.08 -25.60 8.15
N ASN A 448 2.99 -26.38 8.05
CA ASN A 448 1.84 -26.06 7.20
C ASN A 448 0.91 -25.03 7.85
N MET A 449 1.07 -24.79 9.17
CA MET A 449 0.32 -23.79 9.93
C MET A 449 1.22 -22.62 10.38
N ARG A 450 2.40 -22.46 9.78
CA ARG A 450 3.37 -21.40 10.16
C ARG A 450 2.82 -19.97 10.11
N GLY A 451 1.80 -19.73 9.29
CA GLY A 451 1.14 -18.43 9.16
C GLY A 451 -0.09 -18.27 10.05
N GLU A 452 -0.48 -19.26 10.86
CA GLU A 452 -1.63 -19.18 11.77
C GLU A 452 -1.27 -18.39 13.03
N PHE A 453 -1.85 -17.19 13.17
CA PHE A 453 -1.67 -16.32 14.35
C PHE A 453 -0.19 -16.10 14.73
N PHE A 454 0.68 -16.09 13.72
CA PHE A 454 2.13 -16.09 13.90
C PHE A 454 2.68 -14.73 14.36
N LEU A 455 1.94 -13.66 14.11
CA LEU A 455 2.30 -12.28 14.45
C LEU A 455 1.09 -11.55 15.02
N PHE A 456 1.31 -10.89 16.15
CA PHE A 456 0.34 -10.05 16.84
C PHE A 456 0.77 -8.60 16.76
N TYR A 457 -0.18 -7.73 16.44
CA TYR A 457 -0.03 -6.29 16.60
C TYR A 457 -0.78 -5.80 17.84
N SER A 458 -0.11 -5.02 18.67
CA SER A 458 -0.71 -4.23 19.74
C SER A 458 -1.15 -2.89 19.19
N TYR A 459 -2.46 -2.65 19.23
CA TYR A 459 -3.04 -1.38 18.83
C TYR A 459 -3.31 -0.49 20.04
N SER A 460 -2.90 -0.86 21.26
CA SER A 460 -3.19 -0.09 22.49
C SER A 460 -2.82 1.39 22.38
N SER A 461 -1.72 1.71 21.70
CA SER A 461 -1.25 3.09 21.53
C SER A 461 -2.03 3.89 20.47
N VAL A 462 -2.83 3.25 19.62
CA VAL A 462 -3.47 3.88 18.45
C VAL A 462 -4.97 3.64 18.34
N ALA A 463 -5.50 2.50 18.75
CA ALA A 463 -6.92 2.18 18.61
C ALA A 463 -7.84 2.94 19.57
N GLY A 464 -7.30 3.50 20.66
CA GLY A 464 -8.08 4.13 21.73
C GLY A 464 -8.54 3.16 22.83
N GLY A 465 -8.19 1.88 22.72
CA GLY A 465 -8.51 0.84 23.70
C GLY A 465 -7.59 -0.38 23.57
N PRO A 466 -7.67 -1.33 24.52
CA PRO A 466 -6.82 -2.53 24.59
C PRO A 466 -7.20 -3.54 23.49
N LEU A 467 -6.62 -3.35 22.32
CA LEU A 467 -6.90 -4.11 21.11
C LEU A 467 -5.64 -4.86 20.63
N LEU A 468 -5.78 -6.18 20.45
CA LEU A 468 -4.80 -7.00 19.73
C LEU A 468 -5.33 -7.41 18.37
N VAL A 469 -4.43 -7.50 17.39
CA VAL A 469 -4.73 -8.02 16.05
C VAL A 469 -3.78 -9.17 15.74
N ALA A 470 -4.29 -10.39 15.61
CA ALA A 470 -3.52 -11.56 15.18
C ALA A 470 -3.61 -11.73 13.66
N LEU A 471 -2.49 -12.01 13.00
CA LEU A 471 -2.42 -12.17 11.54
C LEU A 471 -2.52 -13.64 11.13
N VAL A 472 -3.14 -13.88 9.97
CA VAL A 472 -3.26 -15.21 9.36
C VAL A 472 -2.82 -15.16 7.90
N ALA A 473 -1.69 -15.78 7.59
CA ALA A 473 -1.04 -15.74 6.27
C ALA A 473 -0.76 -17.15 5.71
N GLY A 474 -0.31 -17.20 4.45
CA GLY A 474 0.09 -18.45 3.79
C GLY A 474 -1.06 -19.47 3.71
N GLU A 475 -0.72 -20.76 3.87
CA GLU A 475 -1.70 -21.86 3.77
C GLU A 475 -2.77 -21.79 4.87
N ALA A 476 -2.39 -21.30 6.05
CA ALA A 476 -3.31 -21.11 7.17
C ALA A 476 -4.44 -20.13 6.81
N ALA A 477 -4.19 -19.12 5.98
CA ALA A 477 -5.21 -18.15 5.58
C ALA A 477 -6.36 -18.79 4.78
N VAL A 478 -6.07 -19.80 3.96
CA VAL A 478 -7.08 -20.55 3.19
C VAL A 478 -7.94 -21.41 4.12
N LYS A 479 -7.33 -22.15 5.04
CA LYS A 479 -8.05 -22.96 6.04
C LYS A 479 -8.88 -22.07 6.98
N PHE A 480 -8.36 -20.90 7.31
CA PHE A 480 -9.02 -19.93 8.17
C PHE A 480 -10.32 -19.39 7.59
N GLU A 481 -10.45 -19.26 6.26
CA GLU A 481 -11.69 -18.80 5.62
C GLU A 481 -12.91 -19.65 6.02
N ILE A 482 -12.74 -20.97 6.09
CA ILE A 482 -13.83 -21.91 6.44
C ILE A 482 -13.92 -22.24 7.94
N MET A 483 -12.98 -21.75 8.75
CA MET A 483 -12.98 -21.95 10.21
C MET A 483 -14.06 -21.10 10.86
N SER A 484 -14.70 -21.60 11.91
CA SER A 484 -15.67 -20.79 12.67
C SER A 484 -14.96 -19.65 13.42
N PRO A 485 -15.56 -18.45 13.54
CA PRO A 485 -14.96 -17.36 14.31
C PRO A 485 -14.70 -17.71 15.78
N ILE A 486 -15.54 -18.55 16.38
CA ILE A 486 -15.40 -19.02 17.77
C ILE A 486 -14.12 -19.85 17.91
N GLU A 487 -13.91 -20.82 17.00
CA GLU A 487 -12.70 -21.63 16.99
C GLU A 487 -11.44 -20.78 16.78
N SER A 488 -11.48 -19.83 15.85
CA SER A 488 -10.38 -18.90 15.61
C SER A 488 -10.02 -18.10 16.86
N VAL A 489 -11.02 -17.55 17.56
CA VAL A 489 -10.81 -16.80 18.79
C VAL A 489 -10.26 -17.69 19.90
N ASN A 490 -10.79 -18.91 20.06
CA ASN A 490 -10.30 -19.86 21.06
C ASN A 490 -8.82 -20.20 20.84
N ARG A 491 -8.40 -20.48 19.60
CA ARG A 491 -6.98 -20.73 19.28
C ARG A 491 -6.09 -19.53 19.60
N VAL A 492 -6.53 -18.32 19.28
CA VAL A 492 -5.80 -17.10 19.68
C VAL A 492 -5.70 -16.98 21.20
N MET A 493 -6.79 -17.24 21.92
CA MET A 493 -6.81 -17.19 23.38
C MET A 493 -5.91 -18.24 24.03
N GLU A 494 -5.79 -19.44 23.44
CA GLU A 494 -4.86 -20.48 23.86
C GLU A 494 -3.40 -20.02 23.73
N ILE A 495 -3.05 -19.41 22.60
CA ILE A 495 -1.70 -18.82 22.38
C ILE A 495 -1.42 -17.72 23.41
N LEU A 496 -2.36 -16.81 23.63
CA LEU A 496 -2.19 -15.73 24.62
C LEU A 496 -2.04 -16.30 26.03
N LYS A 497 -2.87 -17.28 26.42
CA LYS A 497 -2.77 -17.96 27.72
C LYS A 497 -1.42 -18.67 27.87
N SER A 498 -0.90 -19.33 26.84
CA SER A 498 0.41 -19.99 26.90
C SER A 498 1.55 -18.99 27.12
N ILE A 499 1.49 -17.80 26.51
CA ILE A 499 2.53 -16.76 26.64
C ILE A 499 2.48 -16.03 27.98
N PHE A 500 1.28 -15.69 28.47
CA PHE A 500 1.10 -14.74 29.58
C PHE A 500 0.81 -15.41 30.93
N SER A 501 0.09 -16.55 30.97
CA SER A 501 -0.21 -17.22 32.23
C SER A 501 1.03 -17.71 32.99
N PRO A 502 2.07 -18.29 32.33
CA PRO A 502 3.33 -18.64 33.02
C PRO A 502 4.08 -17.46 33.63
N LYS A 503 3.77 -16.22 33.20
CA LYS A 503 4.32 -14.97 33.76
C LYS A 503 3.51 -14.45 34.95
N GLY A 504 2.49 -15.20 35.40
CA GLY A 504 1.56 -14.78 36.45
C GLY A 504 0.53 -13.75 35.98
N ILE A 505 0.37 -13.55 34.66
CA ILE A 505 -0.56 -12.59 34.08
C ILE A 505 -1.84 -13.33 33.66
N ALA A 506 -2.96 -12.97 34.29
CA ALA A 506 -4.26 -13.49 33.92
C ALA A 506 -4.73 -12.88 32.59
N VAL A 507 -5.00 -13.73 31.60
CA VAL A 507 -5.55 -13.34 30.29
C VAL A 507 -7.08 -13.29 30.41
N PRO A 508 -7.71 -12.11 30.34
CA PRO A 508 -9.15 -11.98 30.48
C PRO A 508 -9.88 -12.49 29.23
N GLU A 509 -11.15 -12.86 29.38
CA GLU A 509 -11.98 -13.20 28.22
C GLU A 509 -12.20 -11.97 27.31
N PRO A 510 -12.31 -12.18 25.98
CA PRO A 510 -12.56 -11.10 25.03
C PRO A 510 -13.88 -10.37 25.31
N VAL A 511 -13.84 -9.05 25.19
CA VAL A 511 -15.03 -8.19 25.18
C VAL A 511 -15.76 -8.31 23.84
N GLN A 512 -14.99 -8.30 22.76
CA GLN A 512 -15.49 -8.45 21.39
C GLN A 512 -14.35 -8.99 20.52
N ALA A 513 -14.70 -9.82 19.53
CA ALA A 513 -13.76 -10.30 18.53
C ALA A 513 -14.35 -10.23 17.12
N ILE A 514 -13.50 -9.98 16.13
CA ILE A 514 -13.88 -9.91 14.72
C ILE A 514 -12.80 -10.62 13.88
N CYS A 515 -13.25 -11.53 13.03
CA CYS A 515 -12.40 -12.21 12.04
C CYS A 515 -12.67 -11.63 10.66
N SER A 516 -11.63 -11.27 9.90
CA SER A 516 -11.79 -10.95 8.49
C SER A 516 -11.91 -12.22 7.63
N ARG A 517 -12.54 -12.08 6.47
CA ARG A 517 -12.76 -13.12 5.47
C ARG A 517 -12.63 -12.52 4.06
N TRP A 518 -11.43 -12.05 3.73
CA TRP A 518 -11.20 -11.31 2.48
C TRP A 518 -11.37 -12.19 1.23
N GLY A 519 -11.14 -13.50 1.34
CA GLY A 519 -11.30 -14.44 0.24
C GLY A 519 -12.77 -14.70 -0.13
N GLN A 520 -13.67 -14.68 0.85
CA GLN A 520 -15.12 -14.83 0.66
C GLN A 520 -15.84 -13.52 0.36
N ASP A 521 -15.17 -12.38 0.55
CA ASP A 521 -15.75 -11.08 0.27
C ASP A 521 -15.97 -10.90 -1.24
N ALA A 522 -17.24 -10.89 -1.67
CA ALA A 522 -17.63 -10.83 -3.08
C ALA A 522 -17.19 -9.55 -3.82
N PHE A 523 -16.77 -8.50 -3.08
CA PHE A 523 -16.25 -7.26 -3.65
C PHE A 523 -14.73 -7.16 -3.54
N SER A 524 -14.04 -8.27 -3.24
CA SER A 524 -12.58 -8.33 -3.16
C SER A 524 -12.03 -9.64 -3.74
N TYR A 525 -12.54 -10.79 -3.27
CA TYR A 525 -12.05 -12.14 -3.57
C TYR A 525 -10.56 -12.38 -3.21
N GLY A 526 -10.09 -11.74 -2.14
CA GLY A 526 -8.69 -11.77 -1.70
C GLY A 526 -8.25 -10.45 -1.08
N SER A 527 -6.97 -10.36 -0.73
CA SER A 527 -6.37 -9.20 -0.07
C SER A 527 -5.74 -8.23 -1.06
N TYR A 528 -4.68 -8.60 -1.77
CA TYR A 528 -3.93 -7.73 -2.69
C TYR A 528 -3.09 -8.53 -3.69
N SER A 529 -2.63 -7.89 -4.76
CA SER A 529 -1.87 -8.59 -5.80
C SER A 529 -0.47 -9.01 -5.37
N TYR A 530 0.12 -9.94 -6.11
CA TYR A 530 1.53 -10.32 -6.02
C TYR A 530 2.04 -10.73 -7.40
N VAL A 531 3.35 -10.72 -7.61
CA VAL A 531 3.96 -11.20 -8.86
C VAL A 531 4.07 -12.72 -8.81
N ALA A 532 3.17 -13.39 -9.53
CA ALA A 532 3.16 -14.85 -9.60
C ALA A 532 4.24 -15.38 -10.54
N ILE A 533 4.55 -16.67 -10.45
CA ILE A 533 5.43 -17.34 -11.42
C ILE A 533 4.89 -17.15 -12.83
N GLY A 534 5.75 -16.71 -13.74
CA GLY A 534 5.39 -16.43 -15.13
C GLY A 534 4.70 -15.08 -15.35
N SER A 535 4.57 -14.25 -14.30
CA SER A 535 4.15 -12.85 -14.37
C SER A 535 5.36 -11.92 -14.18
N SER A 536 5.22 -10.65 -14.52
CA SER A 536 6.24 -9.62 -14.31
C SER A 536 5.61 -8.29 -13.90
N GLY A 537 6.44 -7.28 -13.64
CA GLY A 537 5.99 -5.90 -13.45
C GLY A 537 5.15 -5.37 -14.63
N ASP A 538 5.37 -5.88 -15.84
CA ASP A 538 4.68 -5.40 -17.05
C ASP A 538 3.19 -5.75 -17.04
N ASP A 539 2.77 -6.81 -16.33
CA ASP A 539 1.36 -7.15 -16.21
C ASP A 539 0.56 -6.08 -15.43
N TYR A 540 1.21 -5.34 -14.51
CA TYR A 540 0.60 -4.18 -13.85
C TYR A 540 0.35 -3.04 -14.83
N ASP A 541 1.31 -2.79 -15.72
CA ASP A 541 1.24 -1.74 -16.75
C ASP A 541 0.16 -2.09 -17.79
N ILE A 542 0.14 -3.35 -18.27
CA ILE A 542 -0.91 -3.87 -19.16
C ILE A 542 -2.29 -3.75 -18.50
N LEU A 543 -2.40 -4.01 -17.18
CA LEU A 543 -3.68 -3.86 -16.49
C LEU A 543 -4.13 -2.40 -16.41
N ALA A 544 -3.21 -1.44 -16.33
CA ALA A 544 -3.48 0.00 -16.31
C ALA A 544 -3.96 0.56 -17.66
N GLU A 545 -3.61 -0.07 -18.79
CA GLU A 545 -3.99 0.40 -20.14
C GLU A 545 -5.51 0.63 -20.27
N ASN A 546 -5.91 1.73 -20.92
CA ASN A 546 -7.33 1.96 -21.20
C ASN A 546 -7.83 1.07 -22.35
N VAL A 547 -9.16 0.86 -22.40
CA VAL A 547 -9.84 0.12 -23.47
C VAL A 547 -10.78 1.06 -24.20
N CYS A 548 -10.76 0.98 -25.53
CA CYS A 548 -11.59 1.79 -26.43
C CYS A 548 -11.46 3.32 -26.23
N GLY A 549 -10.37 3.79 -25.61
CA GLY A 549 -10.17 5.20 -25.31
C GLY A 549 -11.13 5.77 -24.24
N ARG A 550 -11.98 4.94 -23.63
CA ARG A 550 -13.05 5.38 -22.73
C ARG A 550 -13.17 4.62 -21.41
N VAL A 551 -12.63 3.41 -21.34
CA VAL A 551 -12.65 2.58 -20.12
C VAL A 551 -11.24 2.52 -19.54
N PHE A 552 -11.03 3.21 -18.43
CA PHE A 552 -9.74 3.34 -17.73
C PHE A 552 -9.69 2.42 -16.51
N PHE A 553 -8.49 2.10 -16.03
CA PHE A 553 -8.28 1.19 -14.91
C PHE A 553 -7.34 1.79 -13.87
N ALA A 554 -7.80 1.86 -12.62
CA ALA A 554 -6.98 2.24 -11.47
C ALA A 554 -7.11 1.22 -10.34
N GLY A 555 -6.26 1.31 -9.34
CA GLY A 555 -6.19 0.40 -8.21
C GLY A 555 -4.77 -0.06 -7.95
N GLU A 556 -4.54 -0.68 -6.79
CA GLU A 556 -3.22 -1.18 -6.41
C GLU A 556 -2.64 -2.15 -7.46
N ALA A 557 -3.49 -2.97 -8.10
CA ALA A 557 -3.08 -3.91 -9.14
C ALA A 557 -2.79 -3.25 -10.51
N THR A 558 -2.81 -1.92 -10.60
CA THR A 558 -2.47 -1.16 -11.81
C THR A 558 -1.24 -0.29 -11.62
N ASN A 559 -0.54 -0.42 -10.50
CA ASN A 559 0.61 0.41 -10.15
C ASN A 559 1.84 -0.48 -9.97
N ARG A 560 2.69 -0.56 -10.99
CA ARG A 560 3.91 -1.37 -10.99
C ARG A 560 4.91 -0.97 -9.89
N GLN A 561 5.04 0.32 -9.63
CA GLN A 561 6.01 0.83 -8.65
C GLN A 561 5.55 0.63 -7.21
N TYR A 562 4.22 0.61 -6.98
CA TYR A 562 3.63 0.55 -5.65
C TYR A 562 2.45 -0.43 -5.58
N PRO A 563 2.60 -1.70 -6.02
CA PRO A 563 1.51 -2.66 -6.00
C PRO A 563 1.10 -2.98 -4.56
N ALA A 564 -0.05 -3.64 -4.35
CA ALA A 564 -0.48 -4.14 -3.05
C ALA A 564 -0.64 -3.11 -1.90
N THR A 565 -0.47 -1.81 -2.16
CA THR A 565 -0.42 -0.79 -1.12
C THR A 565 -1.58 0.19 -1.19
N MET A 566 -1.89 0.81 -0.03
CA MET A 566 -2.86 1.90 0.02
C MET A 566 -2.41 3.12 -0.79
N HIS A 567 -1.12 3.44 -0.76
CA HIS A 567 -0.58 4.59 -1.47
C HIS A 567 -0.50 4.36 -2.98
N GLY A 568 -0.17 3.16 -3.44
CA GLY A 568 -0.25 2.81 -4.86
C GLY A 568 -1.65 2.90 -5.43
N ALA A 569 -2.66 2.45 -4.68
CA ALA A 569 -4.06 2.68 -5.04
C ALA A 569 -4.39 4.17 -5.15
N PHE A 570 -4.01 4.98 -4.15
CA PHE A 570 -4.23 6.44 -4.18
C PHE A 570 -3.57 7.09 -5.40
N LEU A 571 -2.30 6.78 -5.67
CA LEU A 571 -1.53 7.32 -6.79
C LEU A 571 -2.13 6.90 -8.14
N SER A 572 -2.56 5.64 -8.30
CA SER A 572 -3.20 5.18 -9.53
C SER A 572 -4.50 5.94 -9.84
N GLY A 573 -5.24 6.37 -8.81
CA GLY A 573 -6.43 7.20 -8.99
C GLY A 573 -6.10 8.60 -9.52
N LEU A 574 -5.04 9.23 -9.01
CA LEU A 574 -4.55 10.51 -9.51
C LEU A 574 -4.02 10.40 -10.95
N ARG A 575 -3.27 9.33 -11.25
CA ARG A 575 -2.76 9.03 -12.59
C ARG A 575 -3.91 8.95 -13.60
N GLU A 576 -4.93 8.13 -13.33
CA GLU A 576 -6.05 7.99 -14.28
C GLU A 576 -6.91 9.25 -14.39
N ALA A 577 -7.05 10.05 -13.33
CA ALA A 577 -7.72 11.34 -13.43
C ALA A 577 -7.00 12.30 -14.40
N ALA A 578 -5.67 12.36 -14.34
CA ALA A 578 -4.85 13.15 -15.25
C ALA A 578 -4.87 12.59 -16.68
N HIS A 579 -4.88 11.26 -16.82
CA HIS A 579 -4.97 10.59 -18.11
C HIS A 579 -6.31 10.88 -18.80
N ILE A 580 -7.44 10.73 -18.10
CA ILE A 580 -8.78 11.06 -18.61
C ILE A 580 -8.85 12.53 -19.04
N PHE A 581 -8.32 13.44 -18.22
CA PHE A 581 -8.25 14.86 -18.57
C PHE A 581 -7.45 15.11 -19.85
N ARG A 582 -6.31 14.45 -20.02
CA ARG A 582 -5.48 14.58 -21.23
C ARG A 582 -6.21 14.06 -22.48
N VAL A 583 -6.93 12.95 -22.35
CA VAL A 583 -7.71 12.35 -23.44
C VAL A 583 -8.89 13.25 -23.82
N SER A 584 -9.55 13.91 -22.86
CA SER A 584 -10.68 14.81 -23.15
C SER A 584 -10.28 16.13 -23.83
N GLU A 585 -9.02 16.54 -23.78
CA GLU A 585 -8.52 17.72 -24.49
C GLU A 585 -8.17 17.44 -25.97
N LYS A 586 -8.14 16.17 -26.38
CA LYS A 586 -7.90 15.75 -27.77
C LYS A 586 -9.21 15.61 -28.51
#